data_AF-A0A8T6PA91-F1
#
_entry.id   AF-A0A8T6PA91-F1
#
_cell.length_a   1.000
_cell.length_b   1.000
_cell.length_c   1.000
_cell.angle_alpha   90.00
_cell.angle_beta   90.00
_cell.angle_gamma   90.00
#
_symmetry.space_group_name_H-M   'P 1'
#
loop_
_entity.id
_entity.type
_entity.pdbx_description
1 polymer ?
#
loop_
_entity_poly.entity_id
_entity_poly.type
_entity_poly.pdbx_seq_one_letter_code
_entity_poly.pdbx_strand_id
1 'polypeptide(L)'
;MMIRWRKVLREIWSNTARTVLVVLSITVGVFAVGTIANSWVVLLDDLNTAYLATNPASATLTVEPFGDDLVSAVESRRDIAQAEGRGGVNVQFLNAEGEKVTISLAAVEDFDELAISQFTPEEGAWPPARREFLLERSYA
;
A
#
# COMPACT_ATOMS: atom_id res chain seq x y z
N MET A 1 37.11 25.69 -35.03
CA MET A 1 36.21 24.87 -34.17
C MET A 1 35.06 24.21 -34.96
N MET A 2 34.35 24.93 -35.84
CA MET A 2 33.13 24.43 -36.54
C MET A 2 33.33 23.33 -37.61
N ILE A 3 34.55 23.21 -38.16
CA ILE A 3 34.89 22.19 -39.19
C ILE A 3 34.88 20.76 -38.63
N ARG A 4 35.30 20.57 -37.36
CA ARG A 4 35.36 19.23 -36.74
C ARG A 4 33.97 18.62 -36.55
N TRP A 5 33.00 19.43 -36.12
CA TRP A 5 31.60 19.00 -35.95
C TRP A 5 30.93 18.58 -37.26
N ARG A 6 31.11 19.34 -38.34
CA ARG A 6 30.57 18.95 -39.66
C ARG A 6 31.13 17.61 -40.17
N LYS A 7 32.40 17.30 -39.85
CA LYS A 7 33.02 16.02 -40.22
C LYS A 7 32.39 14.85 -39.44
N VAL A 8 32.21 15.01 -38.13
CA VAL A 8 31.58 14.00 -37.26
C VAL A 8 30.12 13.74 -37.66
N LEU A 9 29.33 14.79 -37.94
CA LEU A 9 27.95 14.65 -38.42
C LEU A 9 27.86 13.92 -39.77
N ARG A 10 28.82 14.16 -40.68
CA ARG A 10 28.89 13.45 -41.97
C ARG A 10 29.31 11.99 -41.80
N GLU A 11 30.21 11.68 -40.85
CA GLU A 11 30.58 10.31 -40.51
C GLU A 11 29.41 9.53 -39.88
N ILE A 12 28.59 10.17 -39.04
CA ILE A 12 27.35 9.59 -38.49
C ILE A 12 26.33 9.28 -39.59
N TRP A 13 26.17 10.20 -40.56
CA TRP A 13 25.29 10.02 -41.72
C TRP A 13 25.76 8.94 -42.71
N SER A 14 27.05 8.57 -42.68
CA SER A 14 27.59 7.51 -43.55
C SER A 14 27.33 6.10 -43.02
N ASN A 15 27.14 5.93 -41.70
CA ASN A 15 26.88 4.64 -41.05
C ASN A 15 25.65 4.72 -40.13
N THR A 16 24.54 5.18 -40.70
CA THR A 16 23.29 5.50 -39.99
C THR A 16 22.74 4.29 -39.23
N ALA A 17 22.74 3.10 -39.83
CA ALA A 17 22.20 1.90 -39.18
C ALA A 17 22.94 1.54 -37.87
N ARG A 18 24.27 1.53 -37.89
CA ARG A 18 25.08 1.21 -36.71
C ARG A 18 24.93 2.28 -35.62
N THR A 19 24.93 3.57 -36.01
CA THR A 19 24.82 4.66 -35.05
C THR A 19 23.44 4.71 -34.41
N VAL A 20 22.36 4.48 -35.18
CA VAL A 20 21.00 4.42 -34.66
C VAL A 20 20.84 3.27 -33.67
N LEU A 21 21.38 2.08 -33.96
CA LEU A 21 21.31 0.94 -33.03
C LEU A 21 21.99 1.24 -31.69
N VAL A 22 23.16 1.88 -31.71
CA VAL A 22 23.88 2.27 -30.48
C VAL A 22 23.08 3.31 -29.68
N VAL A 23 22.58 4.34 -30.34
CA VAL A 23 21.76 5.38 -29.69
C VAL A 23 20.50 4.77 -29.09
N LEU A 24 19.80 3.90 -29.84
CA LEU A 24 18.59 3.24 -29.36
C LEU A 24 18.89 2.35 -28.15
N SER A 25 19.99 1.62 -28.15
CA SER A 25 20.42 0.80 -27.01
C SER A 25 20.66 1.64 -25.75
N ILE A 26 21.35 2.79 -25.87
CA ILE A 26 21.58 3.70 -24.75
C ILE A 26 20.25 4.32 -24.28
N THR A 27 19.40 4.75 -25.21
CA THR A 27 18.09 5.34 -24.89
C THR A 27 17.23 4.36 -24.10
N VAL A 28 17.13 3.11 -24.54
CA VAL A 28 16.35 2.08 -23.82
C VAL A 28 16.92 1.83 -22.43
N GLY A 29 18.25 1.75 -22.29
CA GLY A 29 18.90 1.54 -20.99
C GLY A 29 18.63 2.68 -20.01
N VAL A 30 18.82 3.93 -20.43
CA VAL A 30 18.59 5.11 -19.58
C VAL A 30 17.10 5.28 -19.29
N PHE A 31 16.22 5.04 -20.27
CA PHE A 31 14.78 5.09 -20.09
C PHE A 31 14.30 4.07 -19.06
N ALA A 32 14.80 2.83 -19.10
CA ALA A 32 14.46 1.80 -18.13
C ALA A 32 14.85 2.22 -16.70
N VAL A 33 16.09 2.71 -16.51
CA VAL A 33 16.55 3.17 -15.19
C VAL A 33 15.73 4.36 -14.68
N GLY A 34 15.46 5.35 -15.55
CA GLY A 34 14.64 6.51 -15.21
C GLY A 34 13.22 6.13 -14.83
N THR A 35 12.61 5.20 -15.58
CA THR A 35 11.25 4.70 -15.30
C THR A 35 11.21 3.98 -13.95
N ILE A 36 12.15 3.06 -13.69
CA ILE A 36 12.21 2.34 -12.41
C ILE A 36 12.36 3.32 -11.25
N ALA A 37 13.35 4.23 -11.30
CA ALA A 37 13.58 5.20 -10.24
C ALA A 37 12.35 6.10 -10.00
N ASN A 38 11.70 6.56 -11.06
CA ASN A 38 10.49 7.38 -10.95
C ASN A 38 9.31 6.59 -10.35
N SER A 39 9.09 5.36 -10.81
CA SER A 39 8.06 4.48 -10.25
C SER A 39 8.27 4.23 -8.76
N TRP A 40 9.50 4.04 -8.31
CA TRP A 40 9.81 3.89 -6.88
C TRP A 40 9.40 5.11 -6.06
N VAL A 41 9.69 6.32 -6.55
CA VAL A 41 9.34 7.56 -5.85
C VAL A 41 7.82 7.73 -5.77
N VAL A 42 7.12 7.57 -6.89
CA VAL A 42 5.66 7.70 -6.95
C VAL A 42 4.99 6.66 -6.06
N LEU A 43 5.44 5.40 -6.13
CA LEU A 43 4.85 4.33 -5.33
C LEU A 43 5.01 4.58 -3.83
N LEU A 44 6.17 5.04 -3.37
CA LEU A 44 6.37 5.32 -1.94
C LEU A 44 5.54 6.52 -1.45
N ASP A 45 5.40 7.54 -2.28
CA ASP A 45 4.58 8.72 -1.98
C ASP A 45 3.09 8.37 -1.92
N ASP A 46 2.59 7.64 -2.92
CA ASP A 46 1.22 7.18 -2.99
C ASP A 46 0.88 6.25 -1.82
N LEU A 47 1.78 5.31 -1.49
CA LEU A 47 1.59 4.42 -0.34
C LEU A 47 1.56 5.19 0.98
N ASN A 48 2.44 6.17 1.16
CA ASN A 48 2.44 6.98 2.38
C ASN A 48 1.16 7.82 2.49
N THR A 49 0.76 8.46 1.39
CA THR A 49 -0.47 9.27 1.34
C THR A 49 -1.70 8.41 1.60
N ALA A 50 -1.81 7.26 0.95
CA ALA A 50 -2.91 6.32 1.15
C ALA A 50 -2.92 5.78 2.58
N TYR A 51 -1.75 5.44 3.14
CA TYR A 51 -1.65 4.95 4.51
C TYR A 51 -2.10 6.01 5.53
N LEU A 52 -1.62 7.26 5.41
CA LEU A 52 -2.00 8.35 6.30
C LEU A 52 -3.48 8.74 6.15
N ALA A 53 -4.06 8.57 4.95
CA ALA A 53 -5.48 8.80 4.72
C ALA A 53 -6.39 7.84 5.51
N THR A 54 -5.88 6.69 5.99
CA THR A 54 -6.64 5.75 6.82
C THR A 54 -6.70 6.14 8.29
N ASN A 55 -6.07 7.26 8.71
CA ASN A 55 -5.86 7.60 10.12
C ASN A 55 -5.23 6.42 10.91
N PRO A 56 -4.01 6.02 10.57
CA PRO A 56 -3.42 4.80 11.12
C PRO A 56 -3.14 4.94 12.62
N ALA A 57 -3.32 3.83 13.35
CA ALA A 57 -2.99 3.78 14.76
C ALA A 57 -1.49 4.09 14.99
N SER A 58 -1.20 5.08 15.85
CA SER A 58 0.18 5.39 16.24
C SER A 58 0.80 4.30 17.12
N ALA A 59 -0.03 3.56 17.87
CA ALA A 59 0.37 2.41 18.65
C ALA A 59 -0.79 1.42 18.77
N THR A 60 -0.49 0.13 18.64
CA THR A 60 -1.44 -0.96 18.86
C THR A 60 -0.97 -1.79 20.04
N LEU A 61 -1.83 -1.98 21.05
CA LEU A 61 -1.53 -2.73 22.25
C LEU A 61 -2.44 -3.95 22.33
N THR A 62 -1.86 -5.14 22.42
CA THR A 62 -2.60 -6.36 22.71
C THR A 62 -2.57 -6.61 24.21
N VAL A 63 -3.75 -6.62 24.83
CA VAL A 63 -3.92 -6.81 26.28
C VAL A 63 -4.96 -7.90 26.55
N GLU A 64 -5.13 -8.26 27.82
CA GLU A 64 -6.21 -9.15 28.25
C GLU A 64 -7.59 -8.53 27.97
N PRO A 65 -8.67 -9.33 27.86
CA PRO A 65 -10.01 -8.80 27.61
C PRO A 65 -10.40 -7.69 28.59
N PHE A 66 -10.85 -6.56 28.06
CA PHE A 66 -11.24 -5.37 28.81
C PHE A 66 -12.64 -4.91 28.38
N GLY A 67 -13.25 -4.03 29.18
CA GLY A 67 -14.48 -3.34 28.81
C GLY A 67 -14.21 -1.92 28.32
N ASP A 68 -15.27 -1.26 27.85
CA ASP A 68 -15.22 0.09 27.26
C ASP A 68 -14.74 1.17 28.24
N ASP A 69 -14.76 0.86 29.54
CA ASP A 69 -14.25 1.71 30.61
C ASP A 69 -12.75 1.97 30.47
N LEU A 70 -11.98 0.96 30.06
CA LEU A 70 -10.54 1.12 29.83
C LEU A 70 -10.27 2.00 28.60
N VAL A 71 -11.01 1.82 27.52
CA VAL A 71 -10.89 2.63 26.29
C VAL A 71 -11.20 4.09 26.61
N SER A 72 -12.32 4.33 27.29
CA SER A 72 -12.75 5.66 27.70
C SER A 72 -11.73 6.33 28.63
N ALA A 73 -11.13 5.56 29.56
CA ALA A 73 -10.09 6.07 30.44
C ALA A 73 -8.82 6.49 29.67
N VAL A 74 -8.40 5.69 28.67
CA VAL A 74 -7.24 6.02 27.82
C VAL A 74 -7.54 7.25 26.95
N GLU A 75 -8.71 7.31 26.33
CA GLU A 75 -9.13 8.44 25.48
C GLU A 75 -9.27 9.75 26.27
N SER A 76 -9.66 9.69 27.55
CA SER A 76 -9.78 10.89 28.40
C SER A 76 -8.46 11.62 28.67
N ARG A 77 -7.33 11.01 28.32
CA ARG A 77 -6.01 11.62 28.50
C ARG A 77 -5.75 12.70 27.46
N ARG A 78 -5.25 13.86 27.91
CA ARG A 78 -4.97 15.01 27.03
C ARG A 78 -3.93 14.75 25.94
N ASP A 79 -3.06 13.77 26.12
CA ASP A 79 -2.03 13.38 25.14
C ASP A 79 -2.53 12.36 24.10
N ILE A 80 -3.77 11.89 24.24
CA ILE A 80 -4.39 10.91 23.35
C ILE A 80 -5.45 11.64 22.52
N ALA A 81 -5.28 11.62 21.19
CA ALA A 81 -6.25 12.23 20.28
C ALA A 81 -7.50 11.35 20.10
N GLN A 82 -7.30 10.03 20.07
CA GLN A 82 -8.35 9.04 19.88
C GLN A 82 -7.88 7.68 20.42
N ALA A 83 -8.81 6.88 20.95
CA ALA A 83 -8.56 5.48 21.31
C ALA A 83 -9.71 4.60 20.84
N GLU A 84 -9.40 3.43 20.31
CA GLU A 84 -10.40 2.45 19.85
C GLU A 84 -10.05 1.07 20.41
N GLY A 85 -11.01 0.41 21.03
CA GLY A 85 -10.90 -0.97 21.47
C GLY A 85 -11.34 -1.92 20.36
N ARG A 86 -10.52 -2.93 20.02
CA ARG A 86 -10.89 -3.95 19.04
C ARG A 86 -10.74 -5.34 19.61
N GLY A 87 -11.78 -6.16 19.45
CA GLY A 87 -11.71 -7.59 19.68
C GLY A 87 -10.95 -8.27 18.55
N GLY A 88 -10.01 -9.16 18.88
CA GLY A 88 -9.23 -9.90 17.89
C GLY A 88 -9.19 -11.38 18.23
N VAL A 89 -9.49 -12.25 17.27
CA VAL A 89 -9.34 -13.70 17.43
C VAL A 89 -8.62 -14.31 16.25
N ASN A 90 -7.66 -15.20 16.51
CA ASN A 90 -6.99 -15.97 15.48
C ASN A 90 -7.70 -17.31 15.31
N VAL A 91 -8.14 -17.61 14.09
CA VAL A 91 -8.83 -18.85 13.75
C VAL A 91 -8.04 -19.63 12.70
N GLN A 92 -8.10 -20.95 12.75
CA GLN A 92 -7.59 -21.80 11.67
C GLN A 92 -8.74 -22.14 10.72
N PHE A 93 -8.60 -21.74 9.47
CA PHE A 93 -9.49 -22.07 8.38
C PHE A 93 -8.87 -23.16 7.51
N LEU A 94 -9.69 -24.09 7.02
CA LEU A 94 -9.26 -25.10 6.06
C LEU A 94 -9.70 -24.63 4.67
N ASN A 95 -8.75 -24.38 3.77
CA ASN A 95 -9.08 -24.02 2.40
C ASN A 95 -9.65 -25.22 1.62
N ALA A 96 -10.09 -24.97 0.38
CA ALA A 96 -10.69 -26.00 -0.48
C ALA A 96 -9.69 -27.13 -0.81
N GLU A 97 -8.40 -26.84 -0.76
CA GLU A 97 -7.28 -27.75 -1.02
C GLU A 97 -6.90 -28.59 0.23
N GLY A 98 -7.50 -28.32 1.39
CA GLY A 98 -7.23 -29.04 2.63
C GLY A 98 -6.04 -28.52 3.42
N GLU A 99 -5.53 -27.35 3.09
CA GLU A 99 -4.46 -26.66 3.82
C GLU A 99 -5.03 -25.78 4.94
N LYS A 100 -4.32 -25.75 6.07
CA LYS A 100 -4.70 -24.92 7.22
C LYS A 100 -4.11 -23.52 7.07
N VAL A 101 -4.98 -22.53 6.96
CA VAL A 101 -4.62 -21.12 6.90
C VAL A 101 -5.05 -20.46 8.20
N THR A 102 -4.15 -19.69 8.82
CA THR A 102 -4.50 -18.89 10.01
C THR A 102 -5.06 -17.54 9.55
N ILE A 103 -6.25 -17.19 10.02
CA ILE A 103 -6.92 -15.92 9.73
C ILE A 103 -7.07 -15.16 11.05
N SER A 104 -6.75 -13.87 11.01
CA SER A 104 -7.01 -12.96 12.13
C SER A 104 -8.36 -12.28 11.88
N LEU A 105 -9.30 -12.44 12.81
CA LEU A 105 -10.59 -11.78 12.76
C LEU A 105 -10.57 -10.60 13.72
N ALA A 106 -10.83 -9.40 13.19
CA ALA A 106 -11.04 -8.21 13.98
C ALA A 106 -12.55 -7.94 14.08
N ALA A 107 -13.04 -7.78 15.30
CA ALA A 107 -14.39 -7.31 15.56
C ALA A 107 -14.43 -5.78 15.47
N VAL A 108 -15.35 -5.28 14.67
CA VAL A 108 -15.70 -3.86 14.57
C VAL A 108 -17.12 -3.74 15.13
N GLU A 109 -17.31 -2.88 16.12
CA GLU A 109 -18.62 -2.66 16.74
C GLU A 109 -19.55 -1.90 15.80
N ASP A 110 -19.07 -0.76 15.29
CA ASP A 110 -19.78 0.07 14.33
C ASP A 110 -18.86 0.42 13.15
N PHE A 111 -19.27 0.01 11.96
CA PHE A 111 -18.54 0.28 10.72
C PHE A 111 -18.70 1.73 10.25
N ASP A 112 -19.74 2.44 10.69
CA ASP A 112 -20.00 3.84 10.34
C ASP A 112 -19.24 4.82 11.27
N GLU A 113 -18.88 4.40 12.49
CA GLU A 113 -18.10 5.19 13.45
C GLU A 113 -16.60 4.85 13.46
N LEU A 114 -16.16 3.96 12.56
CA LEU A 114 -14.76 3.54 12.51
C LEU A 114 -13.86 4.72 12.10
N ALA A 115 -13.00 5.13 13.03
CA ALA A 115 -12.21 6.34 12.86
C ALA A 115 -10.69 6.11 12.92
N ILE A 116 -10.19 5.01 13.50
CA ILE A 116 -8.78 4.62 13.40
C ILE A 116 -8.63 3.50 12.36
N SER A 117 -7.56 3.51 11.56
CA SER A 117 -7.27 2.47 10.56
C SER A 117 -8.48 2.16 9.65
N GLN A 118 -9.03 3.22 9.06
CA GLN A 118 -10.17 3.19 8.15
C GLN A 118 -9.89 2.39 6.89
N PHE A 119 -10.93 1.74 6.38
CA PHE A 119 -10.87 1.00 5.13
C PHE A 119 -12.17 1.20 4.36
N THR A 120 -12.09 1.05 3.04
CA THR A 120 -13.24 1.19 2.16
C THR A 120 -13.58 -0.17 1.53
N PRO A 121 -14.87 -0.52 1.40
CA PRO A 121 -15.28 -1.73 0.71
C PRO A 121 -14.88 -1.66 -0.77
N GLU A 122 -14.26 -2.73 -1.29
CA GLU A 122 -14.00 -2.88 -2.73
C GLU A 122 -15.22 -3.46 -3.46
N GLU A 123 -15.87 -4.46 -2.84
CA GLU A 123 -17.05 -5.14 -3.39
C GLU A 123 -17.99 -5.57 -2.26
N GLY A 124 -19.28 -5.73 -2.57
CA GLY A 124 -20.29 -6.22 -1.65
C GLY A 124 -21.09 -5.13 -0.94
N ALA A 125 -21.86 -5.54 0.07
CA ALA A 125 -22.68 -4.63 0.87
C ALA A 125 -21.85 -3.94 1.96
N TRP A 126 -22.15 -2.67 2.20
CA TRP A 126 -21.54 -1.87 3.26
C TRP A 126 -22.60 -1.01 3.98
N PRO A 127 -22.63 -1.01 5.33
CA PRO A 127 -21.93 -1.93 6.22
C PRO A 127 -22.42 -3.39 6.04
N PRO A 128 -21.60 -4.41 6.42
CA PRO A 128 -21.99 -5.81 6.27
C PRO A 128 -23.23 -6.13 7.12
N ALA A 129 -24.12 -6.99 6.63
CA ALA A 129 -25.30 -7.38 7.39
C ALA A 129 -24.93 -8.31 8.55
N ARG A 130 -25.90 -8.57 9.44
CA ARG A 130 -25.68 -9.45 10.58
C ARG A 130 -25.25 -10.85 10.11
N ARG A 131 -24.16 -11.37 10.67
CA ARG A 131 -23.52 -12.67 10.33
C ARG A 131 -22.80 -12.68 8.99
N GLU A 132 -22.56 -11.52 8.41
CA GLU A 132 -21.62 -11.34 7.32
C GLU A 132 -20.29 -10.84 7.88
N PHE A 133 -19.23 -11.03 7.12
CA PHE A 133 -17.90 -10.55 7.46
C PHE A 133 -17.26 -10.01 6.18
N LEU A 134 -16.38 -9.03 6.37
CA LEU A 134 -15.55 -8.53 5.29
C LEU A 134 -14.24 -9.30 5.28
N LEU A 135 -13.76 -9.59 4.08
CA LEU A 135 -12.46 -10.20 3.86
C LEU A 135 -11.52 -9.13 3.30
N GLU A 136 -10.40 -8.95 3.97
CA GLU A 136 -9.31 -8.15 3.42
C GLU A 136 -8.74 -8.88 2.20
N ARG A 137 -8.52 -8.13 1.12
CA ARG A 137 -7.81 -8.65 -0.06
C ARG A 137 -6.34 -8.84 0.28
N SER A 138 -5.98 -10.07 0.62
CA SER A 138 -4.58 -10.46 0.78
C SER A 138 -3.94 -10.66 -0.60
N TYR A 139 -2.97 -9.82 -0.93
CA TYR A 139 -2.03 -10.12 -2.02
C TYR A 139 -0.96 -11.07 -1.47
N ALA A 140 -1.19 -12.37 -1.65
CA ALA A 140 -0.14 -13.39 -1.52
C ALA A 140 0.60 -13.56 -2.85
#